data_AF-A0A960NTT5-F1
#
_entry.id   AF-A0A960NTT5-F1
#
_cell.length_a   1.000
_cell.length_b   1.000
_cell.length_c   1.000
_cell.angle_alpha   90.00
_cell.angle_beta   90.00
_cell.angle_gamma   90.00
#
_symmetry.space_group_name_H-M   'P 1'
#
loop_
_entity.id
_entity.type
_entity.pdbx_description
1 polymer ?
#
loop_
_entity_poly.entity_id
_entity_poly.type
_entity_poly.pdbx_seq_one_letter_code
_entity_poly.pdbx_strand_id
1 'polypeptide(L)' 'MQSPEPFALPDSGYVMTFRALNDRRLLLVHSPNRPGHERARLRKLRAVPGGVELVR' A
#
# COMPACT_ATOMS: atom_id res chain seq x y z
N MET A 1 0.34 24.84 4.75
CA MET A 1 -0.32 23.53 4.56
C MET A 1 0.73 22.57 4.05
N GLN A 2 1.09 21.55 4.83
CA GLN A 2 2.06 20.54 4.43
C GLN A 2 1.29 19.48 3.63
N SER A 3 1.53 19.39 2.33
CA SER A 3 0.97 18.30 1.52
C SER A 3 1.67 17.01 1.95
N PRO A 4 0.94 15.92 2.26
CA PRO A 4 1.58 14.66 2.58
C PRO A 4 2.44 14.20 1.40
N GLU A 5 3.63 13.70 1.68
CA GLU A 5 4.47 13.11 0.63
C GLU A 5 3.73 11.92 0.00
N PRO A 6 3.66 11.85 -1.34
CA PRO A 6 3.08 10.70 -2.02
C PRO A 6 3.80 9.42 -1.59
N PHE A 7 3.03 8.46 -1.10
CA PHE A 7 3.57 7.14 -0.77
C PHE A 7 3.99 6.42 -2.07
N ALA A 8 5.30 6.32 -2.29
CA ALA A 8 5.89 5.60 -3.42
C ALA A 8 6.63 4.36 -2.92
N LEU A 9 6.24 3.19 -3.43
CA LEU A 9 6.99 1.96 -3.24
C LEU A 9 7.92 1.75 -4.45
N PRO A 10 9.20 1.40 -4.24
CA PRO A 10 10.12 1.12 -5.34
C PRO A 10 9.58 0.02 -6.26
N ASP A 11 9.67 0.23 -7.58
CA ASP A 11 9.26 -0.71 -8.63
C ASP A 11 7.85 -1.29 -8.38
N SER A 12 6.92 -0.42 -7.99
CA SER A 12 5.56 -0.80 -7.62
C SER A 12 4.56 0.20 -8.18
N GLY A 13 3.36 -0.27 -8.53
CA GLY A 13 2.30 0.56 -9.09
C GLY A 13 0.92 0.11 -8.63
N TYR A 14 -0.12 0.84 -9.04
CA TYR A 14 -1.53 0.50 -8.85
C TYR A 14 -1.86 0.07 -7.42
N VAL A 15 -1.83 1.03 -6.50
CA VAL A 15 -2.08 0.80 -5.08
C VAL A 15 -3.56 0.93 -4.75
N MET A 16 -4.04 0.05 -3.87
CA MET A 16 -5.35 0.15 -3.24
C MET A 16 -5.22 -0.15 -1.75
N THR A 17 -5.85 0.67 -0.92
CA THR A 17 -6.00 0.38 0.52
C THR A 17 -7.41 -0.11 0.81
N PHE A 18 -7.54 -1.11 1.67
CA PHE A 18 -8.84 -1.64 2.07
C PHE A 18 -8.82 -2.21 3.48
N ARG A 19 -10.01 -2.30 4.10
CA ARG A 19 -10.23 -3.01 5.36
C ARG A 19 -10.76 -4.41 5.04
N ALA A 20 -10.02 -5.43 5.45
CA ALA A 20 -10.45 -6.82 5.34
C ALA A 20 -11.54 -7.15 6.37
N LEU A 21 -12.21 -8.30 6.21
CA LEU A 21 -13.30 -8.73 7.09
C LEU A 21 -12.87 -8.99 8.55
N ASN A 22 -11.58 -9.18 8.81
CA ASN A 22 -11.01 -9.35 10.14
C ASN A 22 -10.40 -8.05 10.70
N ASP A 23 -10.90 -6.91 10.24
CA ASP A 23 -10.46 -5.54 10.59
C ASP A 23 -8.99 -5.21 10.32
N ARG A 24 -8.26 -6.10 9.62
CA ARG A 24 -6.90 -5.78 9.15
C ARG A 24 -6.99 -4.74 8.03
N ARG A 25 -6.19 -3.68 8.15
CA ARG A 25 -5.96 -2.73 7.07
C ARG A 25 -4.83 -3.25 6.19
N LEU A 26 -5.09 -3.32 4.89
CA LEU A 26 -4.16 -3.90 3.92
C LEU A 26 -3.94 -2.93 2.77
N LEU A 27 -2.74 -2.99 2.21
CA LEU A 27 -2.37 -2.40 0.94
C LEU A 27 -2.24 -3.54 -0.08
N LEU A 28 -3.03 -3.48 -1.14
CA LEU A 28 -2.80 -4.23 -2.36
C LEU A 28 -1.88 -3.41 -3.26
N VAL A 29 -0.82 -4.03 -3.76
CA VAL A 29 0.14 -3.38 -4.66
C VAL A 29 0.58 -4.34 -5.76
N HIS A 30 0.75 -3.80 -6.97
CA HIS A 30 1.36 -4.49 -8.10
C HIS A 30 2.89 -4.33 -8.04
N SER A 31 3.64 -5.44 -7.89
CA SER A 31 5.10 -5.39 -7.80
C SER A 31 5.80 -6.72 -8.20
N PRO A 32 6.86 -6.68 -9.04
CA PRO A 32 7.45 -5.49 -9.67
C PRO A 32 6.49 -4.85 -10.68
N ASN A 33 6.71 -3.60 -11.08
CA ASN A 33 5.92 -2.94 -12.12
C ASN A 33 6.52 -3.21 -13.51
N ARG A 34 6.62 -4.48 -13.88
CA ARG A 34 7.31 -4.97 -15.09
C ARG A 34 6.47 -6.01 -15.83
N PRO A 35 6.01 -5.73 -17.07
CA PRO A 35 5.17 -6.64 -17.86
C PRO A 35 5.63 -8.10 -17.83
N GLY A 36 4.73 -9.01 -17.43
CA GLY A 36 4.95 -10.45 -17.34
C GLY A 36 5.58 -10.94 -16.03
N HIS A 37 6.12 -10.04 -15.21
CA HIS A 37 6.76 -10.37 -13.93
C HIS A 37 5.94 -9.94 -12.72
N GLU A 38 4.84 -9.25 -12.94
CA GLU A 38 4.16 -8.57 -11.86
C GLU A 38 3.35 -9.52 -10.99
N ARG A 39 3.24 -9.19 -9.71
CA ARG A 39 2.46 -9.95 -8.74
C ARG A 39 1.64 -9.00 -7.89
N ALA A 40 0.40 -9.40 -7.60
CA ALA A 40 -0.39 -8.81 -6.53
C ALA A 40 0.26 -9.15 -5.18
N ARG A 41 0.63 -8.14 -4.41
CA ARG A 41 1.17 -8.31 -3.05
C ARG A 41 0.28 -7.62 -2.05
N LEU A 42 0.08 -8.28 -0.91
CA LEU A 42 -0.60 -7.70 0.24
C LEU A 42 0.44 -7.27 1.26
N ARG A 43 0.34 -6.02 1.71
CA ARG A 43 1.14 -5.49 2.81
C ARG A 43 0.22 -5.03 3.94
N LYS A 44 0.69 -5.14 5.17
CA LYS A 44 -0.08 -4.70 6.34
C LYS A 44 0.05 -3.19 6.50
N LEU A 45 -1.05 -2.56 6.85
CA LEU A 45 -1.10 -1.15 7.24
C LEU A 45 -1.48 -1.05 8.72
N ARG A 46 -0.99 -0.01 9.40
CA ARG A 46 -1.54 0.44 10.68
C ARG A 46 -2.15 1.83 10.52
N ALA A 47 -3.20 2.11 11.30
CA ALA A 47 -3.75 3.45 11.38
C ALA A 47 -2.85 4.34 12.24
N VAL A 48 -2.75 5.61 11.84
CA VAL A 48 -2.04 6.67 12.56
C VAL A 48 -2.89 7.93 12.57
N PRO A 49 -2.65 8.89 13.49
CA PRO A 49 -3.34 10.17 13.44
C PRO A 49 -3.21 10.81 12.05
N GLY A 50 -4.35 11.05 11.39
CA GLY A 50 -4.39 11.65 10.06
C GLY A 50 -4.17 10.71 8.87
N GLY A 51 -4.03 9.38 9.07
CA GLY A 51 -3.88 8.46 7.93
C GLY A 51 -3.56 7.01 8.26
N VAL A 52 -2.78 6.38 7.38
CA VAL A 52 -2.28 5.01 7.50
C VAL A 52 -0.81 4.94 7.13
N GLU A 53 -0.08 4.00 7.71
CA GLU A 53 1.32 3.74 7.36
C GLU A 53 1.57 2.25 7.11
N LEU A 54 2.63 1.95 6.36
CA LEU A 54 3.09 0.59 6.08
C LEU A 54 3.79 0.00 7.30
N VAL A 55 3.35 -1.18 7.74
CA VAL A 55 4.06 -1.95 8.76
C VAL A 55 5.29 -2.59 8.09
N ARG A 56 6.48 -2.25 8.57
CA ARG A 56 7.75 -2.83 8.11
C ARG A 56 7.91 -4.29 8.54
#